data_AF-A0A520HIC9-F1
#
_entry.id   AF-A0A520HIC9-F1
#
_cell.length_a   1.000
_cell.length_b   1.000
_cell.length_c   1.000
_cell.angle_alpha   90.00
_cell.angle_beta   90.00
_cell.angle_gamma   90.00
#
_symmetry.space_group_name_H-M   'P 1'
#
loop_
_entity.id
_entity.type
_entity.pdbx_description
1 polymer ?
#
loop_
_entity_poly.entity_id
_entity_poly.type
_entity_poly.pdbx_seq_one_letter_code
_entity_poly.pdbx_strand_id
1 'polypeptide(L)'
;MVELCRGGQSRRKFLTGVATGALTVGSLSIGSQAFAFVPPEVVPVTVPTATLQAFDLADVTLGEGPFLHAQRKTEAYLLALQPDRMLHNFRVNAGLAPKAPVYGGWESDPLWADINCHGHTLGHYLSACALAYRSTGDRRFKARIDHIARELAACQAASGTGLVCAFPDGPALVAAHLRGDPITGVPWYTLHKVYAGLRDATLLADSDTARAV
;
A
#
# COMPACT_ATOMS: atom_id res chain seq x y z
N MET A 1 42.04 -21.17 -14.94
CA MET A 1 41.83 -19.72 -15.17
C MET A 1 41.05 -19.20 -13.98
N VAL A 2 41.58 -18.22 -13.26
CA VAL A 2 41.10 -17.80 -11.93
C VAL A 2 40.51 -16.41 -12.02
N GLU A 3 39.30 -16.20 -11.51
CA GLU A 3 38.99 -15.05 -10.63
C GLU A 3 37.58 -15.14 -10.03
N LEU A 4 37.51 -15.02 -8.70
CA LEU A 4 36.29 -14.77 -7.93
C LEU A 4 36.55 -13.52 -7.08
N CYS A 5 35.87 -12.41 -7.41
CA CYS A 5 36.08 -11.13 -6.73
C CYS A 5 35.36 -11.06 -5.38
N ARG A 6 36.10 -11.45 -4.34
CA ARG A 6 36.16 -10.86 -2.98
C ARG A 6 34.95 -10.03 -2.52
N GLY A 7 34.17 -10.60 -1.59
CA GLY A 7 33.61 -9.82 -0.49
C GLY A 7 34.71 -9.41 0.51
N GLY A 8 34.54 -8.28 1.21
CA GLY A 8 35.59 -7.75 2.09
C GLY A 8 35.11 -6.78 3.17
N GLN A 9 34.54 -7.29 4.26
CA GLN A 9 34.62 -6.58 5.54
C GLN A 9 36.04 -6.77 6.10
N SER A 10 36.82 -5.69 6.14
CA SER A 10 38.23 -5.75 6.55
C SER A 10 38.38 -5.75 8.08
N ARG A 11 39.19 -6.70 8.58
CA ARG A 11 39.46 -6.99 10.00
C ARG A 11 40.27 -5.90 10.75
N ARG A 12 40.19 -4.63 10.33
CA ARG A 12 41.15 -3.57 10.68
C ARG A 12 40.78 -2.73 11.93
N LYS A 13 39.89 -3.23 12.79
CA LYS A 13 39.53 -2.63 14.09
C LYS A 13 39.55 -3.67 15.23
N PHE A 14 40.60 -4.49 15.28
CA PHE A 14 40.82 -5.39 16.42
C PHE A 14 42.28 -5.30 16.88
N LEU A 15 42.45 -4.81 18.12
CA LEU A 15 43.64 -4.87 18.98
C LEU A 15 44.94 -4.20 18.47
N THR A 16 45.06 -2.90 18.75
CA THR A 16 46.35 -2.28 19.12
C THR A 16 46.57 -2.46 20.63
N GLY A 17 47.62 -3.20 21.03
CA GLY A 17 48.01 -3.39 22.45
C GLY A 17 49.36 -4.10 22.58
N VAL A 18 50.40 -3.36 22.95
CA VAL A 18 51.83 -3.63 22.68
C VAL A 18 52.65 -3.08 23.87
N ALA A 19 53.64 -3.74 24.49
CA ALA A 19 54.34 -5.01 24.18
C ALA A 19 54.78 -5.78 25.46
N THR A 20 55.79 -6.65 25.29
CA THR A 20 56.87 -7.11 26.23
C THR A 20 57.00 -6.48 27.62
N GLY A 21 57.53 -7.16 28.64
CA GLY A 21 58.21 -8.48 28.64
C GLY A 21 58.71 -8.86 30.05
N ALA A 22 59.33 -10.04 30.20
CA ALA A 22 59.68 -10.60 31.51
C ALA A 22 61.03 -10.08 32.07
N LEU A 23 61.12 -9.96 33.41
CA LEU A 23 62.37 -10.09 34.18
C LEU A 23 62.05 -10.27 35.68
N THR A 24 62.61 -11.31 36.30
CA THR A 24 62.50 -11.56 37.75
C THR A 24 63.69 -10.97 38.49
N VAL A 25 63.46 -9.95 39.33
CA VAL A 25 64.41 -9.50 40.35
C VAL A 25 63.63 -9.21 41.63
N GLY A 26 64.00 -9.88 42.74
CA GLY A 26 63.41 -9.62 44.05
C GLY A 26 64.05 -8.40 44.73
N SER A 27 63.24 -7.54 45.34
CA SER A 27 63.66 -6.52 46.32
C SER A 27 62.45 -6.01 47.10
N LEU A 28 62.70 -5.42 48.26
CA LEU A 28 61.68 -5.04 49.25
C LEU A 28 60.82 -3.83 48.83
N SER A 29 59.58 -3.84 49.35
CA SER A 29 58.81 -2.69 49.85
C SER A 29 58.82 -1.36 49.10
N ILE A 30 57.66 -0.99 48.55
CA ILE A 30 56.86 0.19 48.94
C ILE A 30 55.44 -0.01 48.38
N GLY A 31 54.42 0.21 49.21
CA GLY A 31 53.02 0.13 48.79
C GLY A 31 52.60 1.35 47.97
N SER A 32 52.96 1.40 46.69
CA SER A 32 52.47 2.42 45.76
C SER A 32 50.98 2.21 45.49
N GLN A 33 50.13 2.98 46.17
CA GLN A 33 48.71 3.09 45.85
C GLN A 33 48.54 3.74 44.47
N ALA A 34 48.47 2.92 43.43
CA ALA A 34 48.18 3.38 42.09
C ALA A 34 46.72 3.84 42.03
N PHE A 35 46.50 5.15 42.04
CA PHE A 35 45.19 5.73 41.73
C PHE A 35 44.86 5.43 40.27
N ALA A 36 44.05 4.39 40.05
CA ALA A 36 43.54 4.06 38.73
C ALA A 36 42.66 5.22 38.25
N PHE A 37 43.08 5.88 37.16
CA PHE A 37 42.24 6.84 36.46
C PHE A 37 41.07 6.09 35.83
N VAL A 38 39.89 6.17 36.48
CA VAL A 38 38.64 5.73 35.88
C VAL A 38 38.22 6.83 34.90
N PRO A 39 38.21 6.58 33.58
CA PRO A 39 37.71 7.56 32.62
C PRO A 39 36.23 7.82 32.93
N PRO A 40 35.74 9.07 32.81
CA PRO A 40 34.34 9.38 33.07
C PRO A 40 33.44 8.54 32.16
N GLU A 41 32.35 8.03 32.73
CA GLU A 41 31.38 7.22 31.99
C GLU A 41 30.77 8.06 30.86
N VAL A 42 31.10 7.71 29.62
CA VAL A 42 30.57 8.38 28.42
C VAL A 42 29.13 7.90 28.22
N VAL A 43 28.19 8.56 28.89
CA VAL A 43 26.76 8.34 28.65
C VAL A 43 26.46 8.70 27.19
N PRO A 44 26.03 7.74 26.35
CA PRO A 44 25.75 8.03 24.95
C PRO A 44 24.50 8.92 24.87
N VAL A 45 24.69 10.17 24.42
CA VAL A 45 23.57 11.07 24.13
C VAL A 45 22.81 10.52 22.93
N THR A 46 21.68 9.87 23.19
CA THR A 46 20.75 9.42 22.16
C THR A 46 20.02 10.62 21.58
N VAL A 47 20.61 11.25 20.56
CA VAL A 47 19.94 12.27 19.76
C VAL A 47 18.73 11.63 19.07
N PRO A 48 17.50 12.14 19.23
CA PRO A 48 16.33 11.59 18.56
C PRO A 48 16.50 11.71 17.04
N THR A 49 16.63 10.56 16.36
CA THR A 49 16.68 10.53 14.89
C THR A 49 15.27 10.76 14.34
N ALA A 50 14.96 11.99 13.97
CA ALA A 50 13.71 12.31 13.29
C ALA A 50 13.66 11.60 11.92
N THR A 51 12.63 10.79 11.71
CA THR A 51 12.39 10.10 10.43
C THR A 51 11.57 11.01 9.52
N LEU A 52 11.99 11.21 8.28
CA LEU A 52 11.21 11.96 7.30
C LEU A 52 9.90 11.22 6.97
N GLN A 53 8.79 11.96 6.95
CA GLN A 53 7.46 11.46 6.60
C GLN A 53 6.82 12.39 5.55
N ALA A 54 5.91 11.85 4.74
CA ALA A 54 5.07 12.66 3.86
C ALA A 54 4.02 13.39 4.69
N PHE A 55 3.64 14.60 4.26
CA PHE A 55 2.47 15.29 4.81
C PHE A 55 1.18 14.55 4.44
N ASP A 56 0.17 14.64 5.30
CA ASP A 56 -1.18 14.20 4.95
C ASP A 56 -1.77 15.13 3.88
N LEU A 57 -2.62 14.60 3.00
CA LEU A 57 -3.37 15.41 2.03
C LEU A 57 -4.32 16.40 2.71
N ALA A 58 -4.79 16.10 3.92
CA ALA A 58 -5.60 17.02 4.72
C ALA A 58 -4.82 18.24 5.25
N ASP A 59 -3.49 18.13 5.35
CA ASP A 59 -2.60 19.19 5.87
C ASP A 59 -2.06 20.09 4.75
N VAL A 60 -2.37 19.81 3.47
CA VAL A 60 -1.82 20.51 2.29
C VAL A 60 -2.94 21.12 1.45
N THR A 61 -3.19 22.42 1.64
CA THR A 61 -4.10 23.19 0.79
C THR A 61 -3.39 23.74 -0.44
N LEU A 62 -3.86 23.41 -1.64
CA LEU A 62 -3.37 24.02 -2.88
C LEU A 62 -3.83 25.48 -3.01
N GLY A 63 -2.89 26.39 -3.28
CA GLY A 63 -3.19 27.77 -3.68
C GLY A 63 -3.72 27.87 -5.12
N GLU A 64 -4.25 29.04 -5.48
CA GLU A 64 -4.70 29.31 -6.86
C GLU A 64 -3.54 29.15 -7.86
N GLY A 65 -3.78 28.35 -8.90
CA GLY A 65 -2.74 27.93 -9.85
C GLY A 65 -3.12 26.68 -10.64
N PRO A 66 -2.20 26.15 -11.47
CA PRO A 66 -2.49 25.05 -12.39
C PRO A 66 -2.85 23.73 -11.67
N PHE A 67 -2.28 23.47 -10.49
CA PHE A 67 -2.58 22.26 -9.72
C PHE A 67 -3.99 22.28 -9.13
N LEU A 68 -4.43 23.40 -8.54
CA LEU A 68 -5.80 23.56 -8.06
C LEU A 68 -6.81 23.55 -9.21
N HIS A 69 -6.46 24.08 -10.38
CA HIS A 69 -7.28 23.92 -11.59
C HIS A 69 -7.45 22.45 -11.98
N ALA A 70 -6.35 21.68 -12.03
CA ALA A 70 -6.38 20.25 -12.33
C ALA A 70 -7.17 19.44 -11.29
N GLN A 71 -7.05 19.77 -10.00
CA GLN A 71 -7.83 19.17 -8.93
C GLN A 71 -9.33 19.41 -9.13
N ARG A 72 -9.76 20.67 -9.30
CA ARG A 72 -11.16 21.06 -9.57
C ARG A 72 -11.73 20.37 -10.82
N LYS A 73 -10.94 20.21 -11.88
CA LYS A 73 -11.33 19.45 -13.09
C LYS A 73 -11.51 17.96 -12.81
N THR A 74 -10.61 17.38 -12.00
CA THR A 74 -10.65 15.97 -11.61
C THR A 74 -11.86 15.67 -10.73
N GLU A 75 -12.10 16.51 -9.71
CA GLU A 75 -13.30 16.45 -8.86
C GLU A 75 -14.60 16.49 -9.68
N ALA A 76 -14.72 17.45 -10.61
CA ALA A 76 -15.89 17.58 -11.47
C ALA A 76 -16.11 16.34 -12.35
N TYR A 77 -15.04 15.75 -12.89
CA TYR A 77 -15.12 14.50 -13.66
C TYR A 77 -15.53 13.31 -12.78
N LEU A 78 -14.93 13.14 -11.61
CA LEU A 78 -15.28 12.07 -10.66
C LEU A 78 -16.74 12.14 -10.20
N LEU A 79 -17.29 13.36 -10.07
CA LEU A 79 -18.70 13.58 -9.74
C LEU A 79 -19.66 13.36 -10.91
N ALA A 80 -19.20 13.44 -12.16
CA ALA A 80 -20.01 13.13 -13.34
C ALA A 80 -20.17 11.60 -13.58
N LEU A 81 -19.26 10.78 -13.06
CA LEU A 81 -19.31 9.32 -13.16
C LEU A 81 -20.41 8.72 -12.25
N GLN A 82 -20.95 7.57 -12.65
CA GLN A 82 -22.05 6.87 -11.97
C GLN A 82 -21.55 5.55 -11.34
N PRO A 83 -21.49 5.42 -10.00
CA PRO A 83 -20.94 4.23 -9.34
C PRO A 83 -21.67 2.94 -9.72
N ASP A 84 -23.01 2.95 -9.79
CA ASP A 84 -23.81 1.76 -10.08
C ASP A 84 -23.54 1.15 -11.47
N ARG A 85 -22.99 1.93 -12.41
CA ARG A 85 -22.57 1.45 -13.73
C ARG A 85 -21.23 0.70 -13.68
N MET A 86 -20.33 1.12 -12.79
CA MET A 86 -19.07 0.41 -12.51
C MET A 86 -19.31 -0.83 -11.64
N LEU A 87 -20.32 -0.80 -10.77
CA LEU A 87 -20.74 -1.92 -9.93
C LEU A 87 -21.54 -3.00 -10.69
N HIS A 88 -21.91 -2.77 -11.96
CA HIS A 88 -22.79 -3.65 -12.72
C HIS A 88 -22.32 -5.12 -12.70
N ASN A 89 -21.11 -5.39 -13.20
CA ASN A 89 -20.61 -6.76 -13.33
C ASN A 89 -20.30 -7.40 -11.98
N PHE A 90 -19.92 -6.62 -10.95
CA PHE A 90 -19.78 -7.14 -9.58
C PHE A 90 -21.11 -7.69 -9.05
N ARG A 91 -22.22 -7.00 -9.35
CA ARG A 91 -23.56 -7.46 -8.98
C ARG A 91 -23.96 -8.69 -9.81
N VAL A 92 -23.73 -8.71 -11.12
CA VAL A 92 -23.96 -9.90 -11.98
C VAL A 92 -23.23 -11.12 -11.44
N ASN A 93 -21.92 -11.01 -11.17
CA ASN A 93 -21.09 -12.10 -10.68
C ASN A 93 -21.47 -12.59 -9.28
N ALA A 94 -22.13 -11.76 -8.48
CA ALA A 94 -22.69 -12.11 -7.18
C ALA A 94 -24.15 -12.62 -7.25
N GLY A 95 -24.71 -12.84 -8.44
CA GLY A 95 -26.11 -13.25 -8.62
C GLY A 95 -27.14 -12.17 -8.29
N LEU A 96 -26.72 -10.91 -8.18
CA LEU A 96 -27.56 -9.78 -7.82
C LEU A 96 -27.99 -8.98 -9.05
N ALA A 97 -29.24 -8.52 -9.08
CA ALA A 97 -29.73 -7.61 -10.11
C ALA A 97 -28.87 -6.32 -10.18
N PRO A 98 -28.32 -5.93 -11.35
CA PRO A 98 -27.59 -4.67 -11.51
C PRO A 98 -28.51 -3.45 -11.36
N LYS A 99 -27.96 -2.33 -10.87
CA LYS A 99 -28.72 -1.10 -10.59
C LYS A 99 -28.69 -0.06 -11.72
N ALA A 100 -27.73 -0.17 -12.63
CA ALA A 100 -27.58 0.69 -13.79
C ALA A 100 -26.89 -0.10 -14.93
N PRO A 101 -26.99 0.31 -16.21
CA PRO A 101 -26.29 -0.36 -17.31
C PRO A 101 -24.77 -0.19 -17.18
N VAL A 102 -24.01 -1.24 -17.54
CA VAL A 102 -22.54 -1.24 -17.49
C VAL A 102 -21.92 -0.08 -18.30
N TYR A 103 -20.68 0.30 -17.96
CA TYR A 103 -19.88 1.18 -18.82
C TYR A 103 -19.29 0.41 -20.01
N GLY A 104 -19.06 1.09 -21.13
CA GLY A 104 -18.47 0.48 -22.33
C GLY A 104 -16.94 0.35 -22.25
N GLY A 105 -16.32 -0.06 -23.36
CA GLY A 105 -14.88 -0.29 -23.43
C GLY A 105 -14.48 -1.51 -22.59
N TRP A 106 -13.36 -1.43 -21.88
CA TRP A 106 -12.79 -2.55 -21.11
C TRP A 106 -13.66 -3.09 -19.96
N GLU A 107 -14.82 -2.48 -19.70
CA GLU A 107 -15.81 -2.91 -18.70
C GLU A 107 -16.95 -3.77 -19.31
N SER A 108 -17.12 -3.81 -20.64
CA SER A 108 -18.21 -4.60 -21.26
C SER A 108 -18.10 -4.95 -22.74
N ASP A 109 -17.15 -4.39 -23.48
CA ASP A 109 -17.05 -4.58 -24.94
C ASP A 109 -16.46 -5.97 -25.22
N PRO A 110 -17.17 -6.85 -25.98
CA PRO A 110 -16.73 -8.21 -26.28
C PRO A 110 -15.33 -8.29 -26.90
N LEU A 111 -14.87 -7.24 -27.59
CA LEU A 111 -13.51 -7.17 -28.15
C LEU A 111 -12.40 -7.28 -27.08
N TRP A 112 -12.71 -6.93 -25.83
CA TRP A 112 -11.74 -6.88 -24.73
C TRP A 112 -12.06 -7.88 -23.60
N ALA A 113 -13.04 -8.77 -23.78
CA ALA A 113 -13.49 -9.72 -22.75
C ALA A 113 -12.34 -10.60 -22.24
N ASP A 114 -11.55 -11.17 -23.14
CA ASP A 114 -10.43 -12.08 -22.83
C ASP A 114 -9.27 -11.43 -22.04
N ILE A 115 -9.25 -10.10 -21.93
CA ILE A 115 -8.29 -9.35 -21.11
C ILE A 115 -8.67 -9.41 -19.62
N ASN A 116 -9.91 -9.78 -19.27
CA ASN A 116 -10.36 -9.93 -17.88
C ASN A 116 -10.12 -8.67 -17.01
N CYS A 117 -10.23 -7.49 -17.63
CA CYS A 117 -9.96 -6.18 -17.01
C CYS A 117 -11.18 -5.61 -16.26
N HIS A 118 -12.38 -6.16 -16.47
CA HIS A 118 -13.65 -5.58 -15.97
C HIS A 118 -13.63 -5.43 -14.44
N GLY A 119 -13.99 -4.24 -13.96
CA GLY A 119 -13.95 -3.82 -12.57
C GLY A 119 -12.71 -3.02 -12.18
N HIS A 120 -11.68 -2.95 -13.03
CA HIS A 120 -10.48 -2.18 -12.71
C HIS A 120 -10.78 -0.68 -12.56
N THR A 121 -11.76 -0.16 -13.31
CA THR A 121 -12.16 1.24 -13.23
C THR A 121 -12.78 1.56 -11.87
N LEU A 122 -13.59 0.65 -11.30
CA LEU A 122 -14.19 0.84 -9.97
C LEU A 122 -13.10 0.99 -8.90
N GLY A 123 -12.06 0.15 -8.97
CA GLY A 123 -10.94 0.20 -8.04
C GLY A 123 -10.18 1.53 -8.06
N HIS A 124 -9.76 1.96 -9.27
CA HIS A 124 -9.13 3.27 -9.46
C HIS A 124 -10.04 4.43 -9.05
N TYR A 125 -11.33 4.35 -9.37
CA TYR A 125 -12.33 5.36 -9.04
C TYR A 125 -12.53 5.50 -7.52
N LEU A 126 -12.51 4.39 -6.78
CA LEU A 126 -12.64 4.38 -5.33
C LEU A 126 -11.42 5.03 -4.66
N SER A 127 -10.20 4.68 -5.08
CA SER A 127 -8.97 5.38 -4.65
C SER A 127 -9.03 6.89 -4.96
N ALA A 128 -9.46 7.26 -6.18
CA ALA A 128 -9.55 8.66 -6.59
C ALA A 128 -10.57 9.46 -5.75
N CYS A 129 -11.72 8.86 -5.40
CA CYS A 129 -12.68 9.47 -4.48
C CYS A 129 -12.09 9.61 -3.06
N ALA A 130 -11.35 8.62 -2.57
CA ALA A 130 -10.74 8.65 -1.24
C ALA A 130 -9.66 9.74 -1.13
N LEU A 131 -8.81 9.88 -2.14
CA LEU A 131 -7.82 10.97 -2.27
C LEU A 131 -8.50 12.34 -2.34
N ALA A 132 -9.55 12.48 -3.17
CA ALA A 132 -10.31 13.73 -3.30
C ALA A 132 -11.00 14.11 -1.98
N TYR A 133 -11.58 13.15 -1.26
CA TYR A 133 -12.17 13.38 0.06
C TYR A 133 -11.12 13.85 1.07
N ARG A 134 -9.98 13.16 1.19
CA ARG A 134 -8.94 13.53 2.18
C ARG A 134 -8.34 14.90 1.91
N SER A 135 -8.16 15.27 0.65
CA SER A 135 -7.58 16.55 0.24
C SER A 135 -8.54 17.75 0.34
N THR A 136 -9.87 17.54 0.41
CA THR A 136 -10.86 18.65 0.30
C THR A 136 -11.94 18.66 1.38
N GLY A 137 -12.17 17.54 2.07
CA GLY A 137 -13.32 17.34 2.95
C GLY A 137 -14.67 17.22 2.24
N ASP A 138 -14.74 17.21 0.90
CA ASP A 138 -16.02 17.18 0.19
C ASP A 138 -16.75 15.84 0.39
N ARG A 139 -17.80 15.92 1.21
CA ARG A 139 -18.66 14.79 1.61
C ARG A 139 -19.36 14.09 0.45
N ARG A 140 -19.43 14.70 -0.75
CA ARG A 140 -19.94 14.03 -1.96
C ARG A 140 -19.07 12.84 -2.37
N PHE A 141 -17.75 12.91 -2.14
CA PHE A 141 -16.85 11.77 -2.36
C PHE A 141 -17.01 10.70 -1.27
N LYS A 142 -17.09 11.10 0.01
CA LYS A 142 -17.40 10.18 1.13
C LYS A 142 -18.68 9.38 0.89
N ALA A 143 -19.75 10.04 0.45
CA ALA A 143 -21.01 9.37 0.11
C ALA A 143 -20.87 8.33 -1.00
N ARG A 144 -20.01 8.58 -2.01
CA ARG A 144 -19.72 7.63 -3.11
C ARG A 144 -18.86 6.46 -2.63
N ILE A 145 -17.85 6.73 -1.81
CA ILE A 145 -17.00 5.70 -1.17
C ILE A 145 -17.86 4.73 -0.37
N ASP A 146 -18.66 5.26 0.57
CA ASP A 146 -19.46 4.42 1.45
C ASP A 146 -20.60 3.70 0.69
N HIS A 147 -21.09 4.27 -0.42
CA HIS A 147 -22.01 3.57 -1.33
C HIS A 147 -21.33 2.38 -2.02
N ILE A 148 -20.18 2.59 -2.65
CA ILE A 148 -19.42 1.53 -3.30
C ILE A 148 -19.06 0.41 -2.32
N ALA A 149 -18.59 0.77 -1.12
CA ALA A 149 -18.24 -0.19 -0.08
C ALA A 149 -19.45 -1.05 0.34
N ARG A 150 -20.63 -0.45 0.56
CA ARG A 150 -21.87 -1.19 0.87
C ARG A 150 -22.31 -2.11 -0.28
N GLU A 151 -22.20 -1.65 -1.51
CA GLU A 151 -22.59 -2.46 -2.68
C GLU A 151 -21.63 -3.64 -2.89
N LEU A 152 -20.32 -3.44 -2.70
CA LEU A 152 -19.33 -4.53 -2.73
C LEU A 152 -19.52 -5.50 -1.57
N ALA A 153 -19.82 -5.03 -0.36
CA ALA A 153 -20.17 -5.89 0.79
C ALA A 153 -21.41 -6.75 0.49
N ALA A 154 -22.44 -6.18 -0.13
CA ALA A 154 -23.61 -6.95 -0.57
C ALA A 154 -23.25 -8.01 -1.63
N CYS A 155 -22.34 -7.70 -2.57
CA CYS A 155 -21.86 -8.67 -3.56
C CYS A 155 -21.03 -9.79 -2.91
N GLN A 156 -20.17 -9.47 -1.94
CA GLN A 156 -19.35 -10.42 -1.21
C GLN A 156 -20.21 -11.39 -0.37
N ALA A 157 -21.20 -10.85 0.34
CA ALA A 157 -22.14 -11.64 1.13
C ALA A 157 -23.02 -12.55 0.26
N ALA A 158 -23.46 -12.06 -0.92
CA ALA A 158 -24.26 -12.85 -1.85
C ALA A 158 -23.46 -13.92 -2.60
N SER A 159 -22.18 -13.67 -2.93
CA SER A 159 -21.34 -14.66 -3.62
C SER A 159 -20.93 -15.82 -2.71
N GLY A 160 -20.82 -15.59 -1.39
CA GLY A 160 -20.40 -16.59 -0.40
C GLY A 160 -18.93 -17.04 -0.54
N THR A 161 -18.17 -16.47 -1.49
CA THR A 161 -16.77 -16.84 -1.76
C THR A 161 -15.75 -15.97 -1.03
N GLY A 162 -16.19 -14.85 -0.45
CA GLY A 162 -15.31 -13.78 0.05
C GLY A 162 -14.67 -12.92 -1.07
N LEU A 163 -14.74 -13.34 -2.34
CA LEU A 163 -14.21 -12.58 -3.47
C LEU A 163 -15.26 -11.61 -4.04
N VAL A 164 -14.81 -10.40 -4.37
CA VAL A 164 -15.54 -9.42 -5.19
C VAL A 164 -14.80 -9.17 -6.50
N CYS A 165 -15.42 -9.50 -7.63
CA CYS A 165 -14.83 -9.36 -8.95
C CYS A 165 -15.89 -9.12 -10.05
N ALA A 166 -15.45 -8.58 -11.19
CA ALA A 166 -16.31 -8.15 -12.29
C ALA A 166 -15.91 -8.70 -13.67
N PHE A 167 -14.83 -9.49 -13.77
CA PHE A 167 -14.47 -10.19 -15.02
C PHE A 167 -15.44 -11.34 -15.34
N PRO A 168 -15.63 -11.69 -16.62
CA PRO A 168 -16.74 -12.54 -17.09
C PRO A 168 -16.93 -13.87 -16.34
N ASP A 169 -15.85 -14.61 -16.12
CA ASP A 169 -15.91 -15.93 -15.44
C ASP A 169 -15.95 -15.83 -13.89
N GLY A 170 -16.02 -14.62 -13.34
CA GLY A 170 -16.14 -14.38 -11.90
C GLY A 170 -15.07 -15.12 -11.07
N PRO A 171 -15.41 -15.64 -9.88
CA PRO A 171 -14.45 -16.37 -9.05
C PRO A 171 -13.82 -17.62 -9.70
N ALA A 172 -14.45 -18.19 -10.73
CA ALA A 172 -13.96 -19.42 -11.37
C ALA A 172 -12.61 -19.21 -12.09
N LEU A 173 -12.36 -18.04 -12.67
CA LEU A 173 -11.09 -17.72 -13.34
C LEU A 173 -9.91 -17.72 -12.35
N VAL A 174 -10.11 -17.16 -11.16
CA VAL A 174 -9.09 -17.15 -10.10
C VAL A 174 -8.89 -18.57 -9.56
N ALA A 175 -9.98 -19.31 -9.33
CA ALA A 175 -9.93 -20.69 -8.88
C ALA A 175 -9.21 -21.61 -9.90
N ALA A 176 -9.35 -21.36 -11.21
CA ALA A 176 -8.62 -22.06 -12.25
C ALA A 176 -7.12 -21.79 -12.16
N HIS A 177 -6.71 -20.52 -12.10
CA HIS A 177 -5.30 -20.18 -11.98
C HIS A 177 -4.65 -20.76 -10.72
N LEU A 178 -5.38 -20.79 -9.59
CA LEU A 178 -4.89 -21.38 -8.34
C LEU A 178 -4.69 -22.91 -8.41
N ARG A 179 -5.32 -23.61 -9.37
CA ARG A 179 -5.05 -25.03 -9.67
C ARG A 179 -3.87 -25.23 -10.63
N GLY A 180 -3.32 -24.16 -11.19
CA GLY A 180 -2.31 -24.21 -12.25
C GLY A 180 -2.89 -24.23 -13.67
N ASP A 181 -4.21 -24.03 -13.83
CA ASP A 181 -4.81 -23.90 -15.16
C ASP A 181 -4.32 -22.60 -15.84
N PRO A 182 -4.05 -22.60 -17.16
CA PRO A 182 -3.70 -21.39 -17.89
C PRO A 182 -4.90 -20.44 -17.94
N ILE A 183 -4.65 -19.15 -17.74
CA ILE A 183 -5.65 -18.08 -17.84
C ILE A 183 -5.20 -17.00 -18.83
N THR A 184 -6.15 -16.22 -19.35
CA THR A 184 -5.89 -15.05 -20.19
C THR A 184 -6.07 -13.75 -19.43
N GLY A 185 -5.42 -12.70 -19.92
CA GLY A 185 -5.63 -11.35 -19.43
C GLY A 185 -4.98 -11.06 -18.08
N VAL A 186 -5.59 -10.14 -17.32
CA VAL A 186 -4.97 -9.51 -16.14
C VAL A 186 -5.86 -9.50 -14.88
N PRO A 187 -6.57 -10.59 -14.52
CA PRO A 187 -7.50 -10.58 -13.37
C PRO A 187 -6.83 -10.19 -12.04
N TRP A 188 -5.55 -10.54 -11.84
CA TRP A 188 -4.78 -10.11 -10.66
C TRP A 188 -4.51 -8.60 -10.60
N TYR A 189 -4.32 -7.94 -11.75
CA TYR A 189 -4.26 -6.48 -11.82
C TYR A 189 -5.60 -5.88 -11.42
N THR A 190 -6.70 -6.44 -11.96
CA THR A 190 -8.08 -6.01 -11.69
C THR A 190 -8.40 -6.10 -10.20
N LEU A 191 -8.14 -7.26 -9.58
CA LEU A 191 -8.29 -7.48 -8.14
C LEU A 191 -7.44 -6.49 -7.33
N HIS A 192 -6.16 -6.30 -7.70
CA HIS A 192 -5.30 -5.30 -7.07
C HIS A 192 -5.94 -3.89 -7.08
N LYS A 193 -6.62 -3.48 -8.15
CA LYS A 193 -7.29 -2.15 -8.16
C LYS A 193 -8.45 -2.09 -7.18
N VAL A 194 -9.25 -3.15 -7.07
CA VAL A 194 -10.35 -3.23 -6.10
C VAL A 194 -9.81 -3.19 -4.67
N TYR A 195 -8.79 -4.00 -4.35
CA TYR A 195 -8.14 -3.99 -3.03
C TYR A 195 -7.46 -2.65 -2.69
N ALA A 196 -6.80 -2.01 -3.66
CA ALA A 196 -6.21 -0.68 -3.47
C ALA A 196 -7.30 0.37 -3.18
N GLY A 197 -8.41 0.35 -3.92
CA GLY A 197 -9.57 1.22 -3.67
C GLY A 197 -10.16 1.03 -2.28
N LEU A 198 -10.39 -0.21 -1.84
CA LEU A 198 -10.94 -0.52 -0.51
C LEU A 198 -9.97 -0.10 0.62
N ARG A 199 -8.67 -0.35 0.44
CA ARG A 199 -7.61 0.13 1.33
C ARG A 199 -7.61 1.65 1.42
N ASP A 200 -7.67 2.36 0.30
CA ASP A 200 -7.59 3.82 0.27
C ASP A 200 -8.86 4.46 0.86
N ALA A 201 -10.04 3.88 0.59
CA ALA A 201 -11.29 4.22 1.27
C ALA A 201 -11.23 4.01 2.79
N THR A 202 -10.49 3.00 3.25
CA THR A 202 -10.26 2.73 4.67
C THR A 202 -9.29 3.74 5.30
N LEU A 203 -8.15 4.01 4.65
CA LEU A 203 -7.05 4.80 5.22
C LEU A 203 -7.21 6.33 5.05
N LEU A 204 -7.92 6.77 4.01
CA LEU A 204 -8.06 8.19 3.65
C LEU A 204 -9.48 8.72 3.90
N ALA A 205 -10.45 7.84 4.09
CA ALA A 205 -11.86 8.21 4.26
C ALA A 205 -12.57 7.46 5.40
N ASP A 206 -11.82 6.81 6.30
CA ASP A 206 -12.31 6.16 7.51
C ASP A 206 -13.57 5.28 7.28
N SER A 207 -13.58 4.53 6.17
CA SER A 207 -14.73 3.70 5.79
C SER A 207 -14.58 2.28 6.36
N ASP A 208 -15.18 2.04 7.54
CA ASP A 208 -15.19 0.71 8.16
C ASP A 208 -15.88 -0.35 7.29
N THR A 209 -16.86 0.04 6.47
CA THR A 209 -17.44 -0.87 5.47
C THR A 209 -16.40 -1.27 4.42
N ALA A 210 -15.53 -0.36 3.97
CA ALA A 210 -14.47 -0.70 3.03
C ALA A 210 -13.36 -1.55 3.66
N ARG A 211 -13.17 -1.47 4.99
CA ARG A 211 -12.25 -2.32 5.76
C ARG A 211 -12.77 -3.76 5.91
N ALA A 212 -14.08 -3.93 5.96
CA ALA A 212 -14.74 -5.21 6.19
C ALA A 212 -14.94 -6.06 4.92
N VAL A 213 -14.75 -5.46 3.73
CA VAL A 213 -14.80 -6.11 2.40
C VAL A 213 -13.41 -6.56 1.98
#